data_AF-A0A661HPZ1-F1
#
_entry.id   AF-A0A661HPZ1-F1
#
_cell.length_a   1.000
_cell.length_b   1.000
_cell.length_c   1.000
_cell.angle_alpha   90.00
_cell.angle_beta   90.00
_cell.angle_gamma   90.00
#
_symmetry.space_group_name_H-M   'P 1'
#
loop_
_entity.id
_entity.type
_entity.pdbx_description
1 polymer ?
#
loop_
_entity_poly.entity_id
_entity_poly.type
_entity_poly.pdbx_seq_one_letter_code
_entity_poly.pdbx_strand_id
1 'polypeptide(L)'
;MNLADKKLKERLNREVALRNHADEVSYEKPDPILVARRDKEAYSSLVCALFGYGRADLIVRFSDSLDFSLLDADETQITKAFSSHYYRFQNSRDVSEFFITLKRLKKEVDLETLYLDGYAAENSVVHGINSIITK
;
A
#
# COMPACT_ATOMS: atom_id res chain seq x y z
N MET A 1 -34.55 1.43 12.59
CA MET A 1 -33.51 2.48 12.57
C MET A 1 -34.03 3.68 13.34
N ASN A 2 -33.39 4.03 14.45
CA ASN A 2 -33.85 5.08 15.37
C ASN A 2 -33.54 6.49 14.78
N LEU A 3 -33.97 7.56 15.46
CA LEU A 3 -33.75 8.93 14.98
C LEU A 3 -32.25 9.32 14.92
N ALA A 4 -31.44 8.83 15.85
CA ALA A 4 -30.00 9.08 15.86
C ALA A 4 -29.30 8.42 14.67
N ASP A 5 -29.67 7.16 14.36
CA ASP A 5 -29.16 6.42 13.20
C ASP A 5 -29.50 7.14 11.88
N LYS A 6 -30.72 7.70 11.76
CA LYS A 6 -31.14 8.48 10.59
C LYS A 6 -30.29 9.74 10.41
N LYS A 7 -30.08 10.50 11.48
CA LYS A 7 -29.23 11.70 11.46
C LYS A 7 -27.77 11.37 11.13
N LEU A 8 -27.24 10.28 11.69
CA LEU A 8 -25.89 9.81 11.39
C LEU A 8 -25.76 9.44 9.91
N LYS A 9 -26.71 8.66 9.37
CA LYS A 9 -26.74 8.30 7.95
C LYS A 9 -26.79 9.52 7.04
N GLU A 10 -27.65 10.49 7.33
CA GLU A 10 -27.74 11.74 6.56
C GLU A 10 -26.43 12.52 6.54
N ARG A 11 -25.75 12.60 7.70
CA ARG A 11 -24.44 13.23 7.80
C ARG A 11 -23.38 12.49 6.99
N LEU A 12 -23.31 11.15 7.11
CA LEU A 12 -22.36 10.33 6.37
C LEU A 12 -22.58 10.44 4.85
N ASN A 13 -23.84 10.40 4.40
CA ASN A 13 -24.17 10.56 2.99
C ASN A 13 -23.73 11.92 2.44
N ARG A 14 -23.87 12.99 3.23
CA ARG A 14 -23.40 14.32 2.85
C ARG A 14 -21.89 14.38 2.72
N GLU A 15 -21.15 13.82 3.69
CA GLU A 15 -19.68 13.76 3.63
C GLU A 15 -19.20 12.95 2.42
N VAL A 16 -19.84 11.82 2.11
CA VAL A 16 -19.53 11.02 0.92
C VAL A 16 -19.75 11.84 -0.34
N ALA A 17 -20.91 12.48 -0.49
CA ALA A 17 -21.21 13.30 -1.67
C ALA A 17 -20.23 14.47 -1.85
N LEU A 18 -19.77 15.07 -0.75
CA LEU A 18 -18.78 16.16 -0.77
C LEU A 18 -17.38 15.70 -1.19
N ARG A 19 -17.03 14.44 -0.91
CA ARG A 19 -15.66 13.90 -1.06
C ARG A 19 -15.51 12.93 -2.23
N ASN A 20 -16.61 12.51 -2.84
CA ASN A 20 -16.61 11.57 -3.96
C ASN A 20 -16.31 12.27 -5.30
N HIS A 21 -15.13 12.88 -5.40
CA HIS A 21 -14.61 13.48 -6.63
C HIS A 21 -13.10 13.23 -6.75
N ALA A 22 -12.56 13.34 -7.97
CA ALA A 22 -11.19 12.96 -8.27
C ALA A 22 -10.13 13.73 -7.46
N ASP A 23 -10.40 15.01 -7.17
CA ASP A 23 -9.46 15.91 -6.47
C ASP A 23 -9.46 15.77 -4.94
N GLU A 24 -10.27 14.87 -4.36
CA GLU A 24 -10.27 14.66 -2.90
C GLU A 24 -8.95 14.06 -2.41
N VAL A 25 -8.26 13.29 -3.26
CA VAL A 25 -6.95 12.73 -2.99
C VAL A 25 -5.92 13.45 -3.84
N SER A 26 -5.06 14.24 -3.20
CA SER A 26 -4.06 15.10 -3.85
C SER A 26 -2.86 15.31 -2.93
N TYR A 27 -1.84 16.04 -3.36
CA TYR A 27 -0.73 16.38 -2.47
C TYR A 27 -1.13 17.36 -1.37
N GLU A 28 -2.16 18.18 -1.62
CA GLU A 28 -2.78 19.09 -0.64
C GLU A 28 -3.70 18.35 0.33
N LYS A 29 -4.29 17.24 -0.12
CA LYS A 29 -5.11 16.30 0.68
C LYS A 29 -4.50 14.90 0.60
N PRO A 30 -3.35 14.68 1.26
CA PRO A 30 -2.58 13.45 1.07
C PRO A 30 -3.33 12.26 1.63
N ASP A 31 -3.38 11.19 0.83
CA ASP A 31 -3.83 9.87 1.22
C ASP A 31 -2.82 8.84 0.68
N PRO A 32 -2.42 7.82 1.46
CA PRO A 32 -1.50 6.77 1.01
C PRO A 32 -1.87 6.12 -0.32
N ILE A 33 -3.17 6.07 -0.66
CA ILE A 33 -3.65 5.50 -1.92
C ILE A 33 -3.15 6.25 -3.16
N LEU A 34 -2.73 7.52 -3.01
CA LEU A 34 -2.24 8.36 -4.10
C LEU A 34 -1.08 7.70 -4.84
N VAL A 35 -0.13 7.12 -4.10
CA VAL A 35 1.08 6.50 -4.67
C VAL A 35 0.75 5.16 -5.31
N ALA A 36 0.02 4.30 -4.59
CA ALA A 36 -0.36 2.97 -5.06
C ALA A 36 -1.16 2.99 -6.37
N ARG A 37 -1.99 4.02 -6.58
CA ARG A 37 -2.80 4.17 -7.81
C ARG A 37 -1.99 4.41 -9.09
N ARG A 38 -0.76 4.91 -8.98
CA ARG A 38 0.07 5.26 -10.16
C ARG A 38 0.73 4.05 -10.80
N ASP A 39 1.26 3.15 -9.98
CA ASP A 39 2.07 2.01 -10.45
C ASP A 39 1.20 0.79 -10.81
N LYS A 40 0.05 0.61 -10.12
CA LYS A 40 -0.94 -0.49 -10.33
C LYS A 40 -0.35 -1.92 -10.30
N GLU A 41 0.90 -2.08 -9.89
CA GLU A 41 1.58 -3.35 -9.72
C GLU A 41 1.38 -3.89 -8.28
N ALA A 42 1.24 -5.22 -8.15
CA ALA A 42 0.84 -5.86 -6.90
C ALA A 42 1.89 -5.71 -5.78
N TYR A 43 3.18 -5.88 -6.10
CA TYR A 43 4.26 -5.70 -5.12
C TYR A 43 4.43 -4.23 -4.73
N SER A 44 4.38 -3.28 -5.67
CA SER A 44 4.40 -1.84 -5.35
C SER A 44 3.24 -1.45 -4.43
N SER A 45 2.06 -2.03 -4.66
CA SER A 45 0.90 -1.85 -3.78
C SER A 45 1.13 -2.43 -2.39
N LEU A 46 1.76 -3.60 -2.29
CA LEU A 46 2.15 -4.22 -1.01
C LEU A 46 3.18 -3.37 -0.26
N VAL A 47 4.19 -2.83 -0.94
CA VAL A 47 5.16 -1.88 -0.35
C VAL A 47 4.43 -0.68 0.24
N CYS A 48 3.52 -0.06 -0.53
CA CYS A 48 2.74 1.10 -0.07
C CYS A 48 1.86 0.74 1.13
N ALA A 49 1.24 -0.43 1.15
CA ALA A 49 0.41 -0.89 2.26
C ALA A 49 1.25 -1.10 3.54
N LEU A 50 2.41 -1.74 3.41
CA LEU A 50 3.29 -2.03 4.54
C LEU A 50 3.97 -0.78 5.10
N PHE A 51 4.22 0.26 4.28
CA PHE A 51 4.67 1.57 4.76
C PHE A 51 3.54 2.57 5.03
N GLY A 52 2.28 2.15 4.87
CA GLY A 52 1.07 2.97 4.99
C GLY A 52 0.67 3.34 6.42
N TYR A 53 1.60 3.33 7.37
CA TYR A 53 1.33 3.63 8.78
C TYR A 53 1.97 4.95 9.20
N GLY A 54 1.13 5.92 9.54
CA GLY A 54 1.58 7.21 10.01
C GLY A 54 0.77 8.39 9.55
N ARG A 55 1.46 9.54 9.46
CA ARG A 55 0.85 10.77 8.96
C ARG A 55 0.80 10.69 7.44
N ALA A 56 -0.36 10.96 6.84
CA ALA A 56 -0.59 10.73 5.42
C ALA A 56 0.39 11.49 4.51
N ASP A 57 0.72 12.74 4.84
CA ASP A 57 1.73 13.53 4.13
C ASP A 57 3.13 12.89 4.14
N LEU A 58 3.54 12.32 5.28
CA LEU A 58 4.82 11.63 5.39
C LEU A 58 4.81 10.29 4.65
N ILE A 59 3.69 9.55 4.69
CA ILE A 59 3.53 8.31 3.92
C ILE A 59 3.69 8.63 2.43
N VAL A 60 2.92 9.59 1.90
CA VAL A 60 2.97 9.97 0.48
C VAL A 60 4.39 10.40 0.09
N ARG A 61 5.04 11.27 0.88
CA ARG A 61 6.41 11.73 0.59
C ARG A 61 7.43 10.59 0.59
N PHE A 62 7.31 9.65 1.52
CA PHE A 62 8.22 8.51 1.58
C PHE A 62 7.97 7.54 0.44
N SER A 63 6.71 7.15 0.22
CA SER A 63 6.35 6.27 -0.90
C SER A 63 6.71 6.88 -2.26
N ASP A 64 6.63 8.21 -2.43
CA ASP A 64 7.10 8.92 -3.63
C ASP A 64 8.61 8.89 -3.82
N SER A 65 9.39 8.77 -2.74
CA SER A 65 10.85 8.70 -2.84
C SER A 65 11.36 7.30 -3.18
N LEU A 66 10.49 6.28 -3.10
CA LEU A 66 10.85 4.90 -3.41
C LEU A 66 10.86 4.68 -4.93
N ASP A 67 11.92 4.06 -5.43
CA ASP A 67 11.97 3.56 -6.80
C ASP A 67 11.54 2.09 -6.83
N PHE A 68 10.31 1.82 -7.27
CA PHE A 68 9.75 0.47 -7.32
C PHE A 68 10.41 -0.44 -8.36
N SER A 69 11.10 0.12 -9.37
CA SER A 69 11.86 -0.68 -10.34
C SER A 69 12.99 -1.48 -9.69
N LEU A 70 13.42 -1.07 -8.48
CA LEU A 70 14.42 -1.77 -7.69
C LEU A 70 13.97 -3.16 -7.22
N LEU A 71 12.67 -3.49 -7.26
CA LEU A 71 12.17 -4.84 -7.00
C LEU A 71 12.69 -5.87 -8.03
N ASP A 72 13.13 -5.41 -9.20
CA ASP A 72 13.70 -6.24 -10.27
C ASP A 72 15.23 -6.06 -10.41
N ALA A 73 15.83 -5.17 -9.62
CA ALA A 73 17.26 -4.83 -9.65
C ALA A 73 18.14 -5.78 -8.82
N ASP A 74 19.47 -5.70 -8.95
CA ASP A 74 20.36 -6.49 -8.09
C ASP A 74 20.45 -5.94 -6.66
N GLU A 75 20.87 -6.79 -5.71
CA GLU A 75 20.89 -6.43 -4.28
C GLU A 75 21.88 -5.30 -3.96
N THR A 76 22.94 -5.15 -4.76
CA THR A 76 23.92 -4.06 -4.57
C THR A 76 23.35 -2.73 -5.03
N GLN A 77 22.57 -2.72 -6.12
CA GLN A 77 21.81 -1.56 -6.58
C GLN A 77 20.77 -1.12 -5.54
N ILE A 78 19.99 -2.06 -5.00
CA ILE A 78 19.00 -1.79 -3.94
C ILE A 78 19.66 -1.12 -2.73
N THR A 79 20.73 -1.72 -2.21
CA THR A 79 21.45 -1.21 -1.02
C THR A 79 22.01 0.19 -1.26
N LYS A 80 22.55 0.44 -2.47
CA LYS A 80 23.08 1.75 -2.83
C LYS A 80 21.98 2.80 -2.90
N ALA A 81 20.86 2.49 -3.55
CA ALA A 81 19.74 3.41 -3.72
C ALA A 81 19.10 3.81 -2.38
N PHE A 82 18.99 2.88 -1.44
CA PHE A 82 18.37 3.13 -0.13
C PHE A 82 19.35 3.58 0.96
N SER A 83 20.63 3.81 0.65
CA SER A 83 21.68 4.17 1.62
C SER A 83 21.36 5.38 2.51
N SER A 84 20.57 6.35 2.02
CA SER A 84 20.13 7.54 2.75
C SER A 84 18.66 7.52 3.16
N HIS A 85 17.92 6.45 2.90
CA HIS A 85 16.50 6.38 3.20
C HIS A 85 16.28 6.12 4.69
N TYR A 86 15.31 6.83 5.25
CA TYR A 86 14.86 6.65 6.63
C TYR A 86 13.38 6.95 6.68
N TYR A 87 12.63 6.06 7.29
CA TYR A 87 11.21 6.27 7.52
C TYR A 87 10.87 5.76 8.90
N ARG A 88 10.39 6.64 9.77
CA ARG A 88 9.93 6.27 11.11
C ARG A 88 10.92 5.39 11.88
N PHE A 89 10.65 4.09 12.00
CA PHE A 89 11.49 3.18 12.79
C PHE A 89 12.43 2.35 11.90
N GLN A 90 12.42 2.59 10.59
CA GLN A 90 13.20 1.88 9.58
C GLN A 90 14.37 2.76 9.14
N ASN A 91 15.58 2.28 9.41
CA ASN A 91 16.79 2.86 8.88
C ASN A 91 17.04 2.40 7.41
N SER A 92 18.09 2.91 6.80
CA SER A 92 18.44 2.61 5.40
C SER A 92 18.66 1.11 5.14
N ARG A 93 19.24 0.40 6.10
CA ARG A 93 19.40 -1.05 6.03
C ARG A 93 18.04 -1.74 6.06
N ASP A 94 17.14 -1.34 6.96
CA ASP A 94 15.80 -1.94 7.05
C ASP A 94 15.01 -1.78 5.75
N VAL A 95 15.07 -0.59 5.14
CA VAL A 95 14.42 -0.33 3.83
C VAL A 95 15.06 -1.17 2.72
N SER A 96 16.39 -1.30 2.72
CA SER A 96 17.11 -2.12 1.72
C SER A 96 16.74 -3.60 1.84
N GLU A 97 16.81 -4.16 3.05
CA GLU A 97 16.48 -5.57 3.32
C GLU A 97 15.01 -5.88 3.02
N PHE A 98 14.12 -4.92 3.28
CA PHE A 98 12.71 -5.03 2.91
C PHE A 98 12.53 -5.20 1.39
N PHE A 99 13.17 -4.35 0.58
CA PHE A 99 13.11 -4.47 -0.88
C PHE A 99 13.77 -5.75 -1.39
N ILE A 100 14.91 -6.16 -0.82
CA ILE A 100 15.58 -7.43 -1.15
C ILE A 100 14.66 -8.62 -0.86
N THR A 101 13.97 -8.61 0.28
CA THR A 101 13.03 -9.66 0.68
C THR A 101 11.87 -9.74 -0.31
N LEU A 102 11.24 -8.62 -0.64
CA LEU A 102 10.14 -8.60 -1.61
C LEU A 102 10.58 -8.97 -3.02
N LYS A 103 11.77 -8.55 -3.44
CA LYS A 103 12.37 -9.01 -4.71
C LYS A 103 12.49 -10.53 -4.77
N ARG A 104 12.96 -11.16 -3.68
CA ARG A 104 13.08 -12.63 -3.63
C ARG A 104 11.70 -13.28 -3.68
N LEU A 105 10.73 -12.78 -2.91
CA LEU A 105 9.34 -13.24 -2.94
C LEU A 105 8.71 -13.12 -4.35
N LYS A 106 8.93 -12.00 -5.04
CA LYS A 106 8.44 -11.74 -6.41
C LYS A 106 8.88 -12.77 -7.44
N LYS A 107 10.01 -13.45 -7.22
CA LYS A 107 10.48 -14.52 -8.11
C LYS A 107 9.75 -15.84 -7.89
N GLU A 108 9.14 -16.01 -6.73
CA GLU A 108 8.51 -17.28 -6.33
C GLU A 108 6.99 -17.21 -6.36
N VAL A 109 6.42 -16.02 -6.18
CA VAL A 109 4.99 -15.82 -5.95
C VAL A 109 4.44 -14.70 -6.82
N ASP A 110 3.39 -15.01 -7.56
CA ASP A 110 2.49 -14.00 -8.13
C ASP A 110 1.41 -13.67 -7.09
N LEU A 111 1.47 -12.45 -6.52
CA LEU A 111 0.57 -12.04 -5.45
C LEU A 111 -0.89 -11.95 -5.90
N GLU A 112 -1.14 -11.56 -7.15
CA GLU A 112 -2.50 -11.42 -7.67
C GLU A 112 -3.13 -12.80 -7.81
N THR A 113 -2.40 -13.75 -8.39
CA THR A 113 -2.85 -15.14 -8.51
C THR A 113 -3.10 -15.76 -7.14
N LEU A 114 -2.15 -15.61 -6.21
CA LEU A 114 -2.26 -16.16 -4.85
C LEU A 114 -3.47 -15.57 -4.09
N TYR A 115 -3.71 -14.26 -4.24
CA TYR A 115 -4.86 -13.60 -3.67
C TYR A 115 -6.17 -14.13 -4.27
N LEU A 116 -6.25 -14.21 -5.61
CA LEU A 116 -7.46 -14.62 -6.32
C LEU A 116 -7.84 -16.07 -5.99
N ASP A 117 -6.86 -16.98 -5.88
CA ASP A 117 -7.10 -18.37 -5.49
C ASP A 117 -7.70 -18.46 -4.07
N GLY A 118 -7.12 -17.72 -3.12
CA GLY A 118 -7.63 -17.64 -1.75
C GLY A 118 -9.01 -17.00 -1.65
N TYR A 119 -9.22 -15.93 -2.42
CA TYR A 119 -10.51 -15.24 -2.49
C TYR A 119 -11.59 -16.15 -3.09
N ALA A 120 -11.29 -16.84 -4.20
CA ALA A 120 -12.25 -17.66 -4.94
C ALA A 120 -12.76 -18.86 -4.13
N ALA A 121 -11.97 -19.37 -3.19
CA ALA A 121 -12.37 -20.49 -2.33
C ALA A 121 -13.60 -20.16 -1.46
N GLU A 122 -13.71 -18.90 -0.98
CA GLU A 122 -14.76 -18.50 -0.03
C GLU A 122 -15.51 -17.22 -0.42
N ASN A 123 -15.22 -16.65 -1.60
CA ASN A 123 -15.67 -15.33 -2.02
C ASN A 123 -15.40 -14.24 -0.95
N SER A 124 -14.23 -14.35 -0.29
CA SER A 124 -13.91 -13.60 0.91
C SER A 124 -12.58 -12.89 0.77
N VAL A 125 -12.62 -11.55 0.88
CA VAL A 125 -11.43 -10.68 0.86
C VAL A 125 -10.43 -11.09 1.94
N VAL A 126 -10.94 -11.50 3.11
CA VAL A 126 -10.10 -11.94 4.24
C VAL A 126 -9.34 -13.22 3.89
N HIS A 127 -9.98 -14.17 3.21
CA HIS A 127 -9.31 -15.39 2.77
C HIS A 127 -8.24 -15.10 1.71
N GLY A 128 -8.53 -14.24 0.74
CA GLY A 128 -7.52 -13.82 -0.24
C GLY A 128 -6.28 -13.19 0.42
N ILE A 129 -6.47 -12.31 1.42
CA ILE A 129 -5.34 -11.74 2.18
C ILE A 129 -4.59 -12.82 2.98
N ASN A 130 -5.31 -13.70 3.67
CA ASN A 130 -4.70 -14.76 4.47
C ASN A 130 -3.83 -15.70 3.62
N SER A 131 -4.24 -15.98 2.38
CA SER A 131 -3.44 -16.79 1.45
C SER A 131 -2.08 -16.19 1.12
N ILE A 132 -1.95 -14.86 1.15
CA ILE A 132 -0.66 -14.18 1.01
C ILE A 132 0.18 -14.35 2.28
N ILE A 133 -0.42 -14.24 3.46
CA ILE A 133 0.28 -14.27 4.76
C ILE A 133 0.82 -15.66 5.10
N THR A 134 0.12 -16.72 4.69
CA THR A 134 0.49 -18.11 5.01
C THR A 134 1.55 -18.70 4.08
N LYS A 135 2.05 -17.91 3.13
CA LYS A 135 3.08 -18.32 2.18
C LYS A 135 4.48 -18.11 2.73
#